data_AF-A0A4W6FY28-F1
#
_entry.id   AF-A0A4W6FY28-F1
#
_cell.length_a   1.000
_cell.length_b   1.000
_cell.length_c   1.000
_cell.angle_alpha   90.00
_cell.angle_beta   90.00
_cell.angle_gamma   90.00
#
_symmetry.space_group_name_H-M   'P 1'
#
loop_
_entity.id
_entity.type
_entity.pdbx_description
1 polymer ?
#
loop_
_entity_poly.entity_id
_entity_poly.type
_entity_poly.pdbx_seq_one_letter_code
_entity_poly.pdbx_strand_id
1 'polypeptide(L)'
;MADFGGNGGRQTEEHDETNSRNVPEPVCGTGDPAVTVPRELWSSNHDHKKKIVLHVDLNNTILVSDAVTGQGTVAALDYFLTTVTWGKMSKHGKWEWLSDSPSLLPPCKDAVSYYSQFGRIPGFTSAVGRRFRGLLDAHLDLLRWPEGVKEHKELSVKGEDGRLYHWILPSFFQLLKDLVQEGREFAILFRTFGTDLPRVLRAVHRALNEGAHPLFPDLPDLKLSVNMTPGKIRCSKRGIVLSRAEDRVTTREGERGLYQYLSSVQGLGGFQDHFDWWASNTFSIQGGKPLWVDPFDQQVQHIFIDDNIRQNDEDTIVHPKVFLDPGGNETRIACTSELYDITLVQNDLLRAISDPNYFTQRVHICLENYERNLQQGAG
;
A
#
# COMPACT_ATOMS: atom_id res chain seq x y z
N MET A 1 50.43 -48.63 9.48
CA MET A 1 49.79 -49.95 9.32
C MET A 1 48.35 -49.70 8.92
N ALA A 2 47.81 -50.18 7.80
CA ALA A 2 48.37 -50.66 6.51
C ALA A 2 47.22 -50.45 5.48
N ASP A 3 47.42 -49.91 4.27
CA ASP A 3 47.99 -50.56 3.07
C ASP A 3 47.28 -51.86 2.67
N PHE A 4 46.78 -52.11 1.44
CA PHE A 4 46.78 -51.43 0.12
C PHE A 4 45.36 -51.54 -0.52
N GLY A 5 44.96 -51.13 -1.74
CA GLY A 5 45.52 -50.49 -2.97
C GLY A 5 44.35 -50.40 -4.00
N GLY A 6 44.27 -49.55 -5.03
CA GLY A 6 45.17 -49.35 -6.20
C GLY A 6 44.72 -50.22 -7.40
N ASN A 7 44.77 -49.84 -8.69
CA ASN A 7 45.03 -48.55 -9.39
C ASN A 7 44.69 -48.66 -10.91
N GLY A 8 44.42 -47.54 -11.61
CA GLY A 8 44.44 -47.37 -13.08
C GLY A 8 43.23 -47.88 -13.91
N GLY A 9 42.90 -47.37 -15.11
CA GLY A 9 43.31 -46.11 -15.77
C GLY A 9 43.88 -46.23 -17.20
N ARG A 10 43.23 -45.60 -18.22
CA ARG A 10 43.82 -45.14 -19.52
C ARG A 10 42.83 -44.29 -20.37
N GLN A 11 43.31 -43.75 -21.50
CA GLN A 11 42.63 -42.77 -22.39
C GLN A 11 42.60 -43.23 -23.87
N THR A 12 42.12 -42.33 -24.75
CA THR A 12 42.42 -42.11 -26.20
C THR A 12 41.71 -42.94 -27.29
N GLU A 13 41.65 -42.31 -28.49
CA GLU A 13 41.10 -42.72 -29.81
C GLU A 13 39.56 -42.54 -29.92
N GLU A 14 38.94 -41.74 -30.82
CA GLU A 14 39.28 -41.04 -32.10
C GLU A 14 39.28 -41.98 -33.34
N HIS A 15 38.80 -41.62 -34.55
CA HIS A 15 38.43 -40.32 -35.19
C HIS A 15 36.87 -40.16 -35.38
N ASP A 16 36.19 -39.62 -36.41
CA ASP A 16 36.51 -39.09 -37.77
C ASP A 16 35.39 -38.17 -38.36
N GLU A 17 35.62 -37.55 -39.54
CA GLU A 17 34.74 -36.60 -40.27
C GLU A 17 34.07 -37.24 -41.53
N THR A 18 33.02 -36.73 -42.20
CA THR A 18 33.03 -35.57 -43.13
C THR A 18 31.68 -35.30 -43.86
N ASN A 19 31.46 -34.03 -44.24
CA ASN A 19 30.67 -33.41 -45.35
C ASN A 19 29.77 -34.25 -46.31
N SER A 20 28.56 -33.72 -46.65
CA SER A 20 28.28 -33.03 -47.96
C SER A 20 26.82 -32.60 -48.29
N ARG A 21 26.62 -31.28 -48.50
CA ARG A 21 25.86 -30.55 -49.57
C ARG A 21 24.44 -30.97 -50.08
N ASN A 22 23.43 -30.19 -49.68
CA ASN A 22 22.48 -29.35 -50.49
C ASN A 22 21.66 -29.85 -51.72
N VAL A 23 20.30 -29.73 -51.60
CA VAL A 23 19.32 -29.06 -52.54
C VAL A 23 18.98 -29.75 -53.89
N PRO A 24 17.74 -29.66 -54.49
CA PRO A 24 16.51 -28.88 -54.20
C PRO A 24 15.17 -29.69 -54.06
N GLU A 25 14.03 -28.99 -53.85
CA GLU A 25 12.64 -29.50 -53.94
C GLU A 25 12.10 -29.63 -55.40
N PRO A 26 10.88 -30.19 -55.66
CA PRO A 26 9.62 -29.37 -55.59
C PRO A 26 8.26 -30.07 -55.26
N VAL A 27 7.39 -29.34 -54.53
CA VAL A 27 5.91 -29.16 -54.75
C VAL A 27 4.94 -30.38 -54.85
N CYS A 28 3.97 -30.52 -53.92
CA CYS A 28 2.51 -30.23 -54.11
C CYS A 28 1.54 -30.88 -53.06
N GLY A 29 0.67 -30.08 -52.41
CA GLY A 29 -0.60 -30.49 -51.72
C GLY A 29 -0.48 -31.44 -50.50
N THR A 30 -1.45 -31.56 -49.57
CA THR A 30 -2.66 -30.84 -49.14
C THR A 30 -2.74 -31.05 -47.61
N GLY A 31 -3.10 -30.14 -46.70
CA GLY A 31 -4.21 -29.18 -46.74
C GLY A 31 -5.22 -29.54 -45.62
N ASP A 32 -5.04 -28.99 -44.41
CA ASP A 32 -6.14 -28.70 -43.45
C ASP A 32 -5.66 -27.74 -42.34
N PRO A 33 -6.55 -26.99 -41.63
CA PRO A 33 -6.16 -25.79 -40.87
C PRO A 33 -6.21 -25.92 -39.33
N ALA A 34 -5.29 -25.21 -38.63
CA ALA A 34 -5.48 -24.82 -37.23
C ALA A 34 -4.63 -23.59 -36.83
N VAL A 35 -5.32 -22.48 -36.53
CA VAL A 35 -4.92 -21.37 -35.64
C VAL A 35 -3.44 -20.91 -35.71
N THR A 36 -3.10 -20.15 -36.74
CA THR A 36 -1.98 -19.19 -36.65
C THR A 36 -2.41 -18.08 -35.68
N VAL A 37 -1.79 -17.98 -34.51
CA VAL A 37 -2.02 -16.85 -33.59
C VAL A 37 -1.65 -15.55 -34.33
N PRO A 38 -2.54 -14.54 -34.39
CA PRO A 38 -2.18 -13.24 -34.93
C PRO A 38 -1.01 -12.68 -34.13
N ARG A 39 0.15 -12.55 -34.77
CA ARG A 39 1.30 -11.83 -34.21
C ARG A 39 0.99 -10.34 -34.34
N GLU A 40 0.11 -9.85 -33.46
CA GLU A 40 -0.45 -8.51 -33.56
C GLU A 40 0.67 -7.47 -33.67
N LEU A 41 0.44 -6.53 -34.58
CA LEU A 41 1.38 -5.49 -34.91
C LEU A 41 1.65 -4.67 -33.64
N TRP A 42 2.92 -4.48 -33.29
CA TRP A 42 3.28 -3.57 -32.20
C TRP A 42 2.95 -2.14 -32.60
N SER A 43 1.70 -1.74 -32.38
CA SER A 43 1.26 -0.35 -32.46
C SER A 43 2.07 0.45 -31.46
N SER A 44 3.03 1.24 -31.95
CA SER A 44 3.92 2.08 -31.16
C SER A 44 3.22 3.34 -30.67
N ASN A 45 2.03 3.17 -30.07
CA ASN A 45 1.49 4.16 -29.16
C ASN A 45 2.34 4.11 -27.88
N HIS A 46 2.94 5.23 -27.52
CA HIS A 46 3.13 5.51 -26.10
C HIS A 46 1.76 5.89 -25.53
N ASP A 47 0.92 4.87 -25.27
CA ASP A 47 -0.27 5.07 -24.44
C ASP A 47 0.20 5.59 -23.09
N HIS A 48 -0.05 6.88 -22.84
CA HIS A 48 0.45 7.58 -21.67
C HIS A 48 -0.26 7.06 -20.41
N LYS A 49 0.25 5.96 -19.84
CA LYS A 49 -0.17 5.38 -18.56
C LYS A 49 -0.38 6.52 -17.54
N LYS A 50 -1.60 6.66 -17.02
CA LYS A 50 -1.92 7.70 -16.04
C LYS A 50 -0.91 7.68 -14.89
N LYS A 51 -0.41 8.86 -14.56
CA LYS A 51 0.39 9.13 -13.36
C LYS A 51 -0.43 8.76 -12.13
N ILE A 52 0.22 8.17 -11.14
CA ILE A 52 -0.43 7.86 -9.85
C ILE A 52 0.07 8.79 -8.76
N VAL A 53 -0.84 9.42 -8.02
CA VAL A 53 -0.53 10.07 -6.74
C VAL A 53 -1.06 9.18 -5.62
N LEU A 54 -0.16 8.44 -4.96
CA LEU A 54 -0.50 7.58 -3.84
C LEU A 54 -0.47 8.38 -2.53
N HIS A 55 -1.65 8.63 -1.97
CA HIS A 55 -1.82 9.12 -0.61
C HIS A 55 -1.76 7.91 0.34
N VAL A 56 -0.73 7.84 1.18
CA VAL A 56 -0.47 6.66 2.02
C VAL A 56 -0.45 7.10 3.47
N ASP A 57 -1.38 6.59 4.29
CA ASP A 57 -1.28 6.83 5.73
C ASP A 57 -0.09 6.11 6.36
N LEU A 58 0.32 6.52 7.55
CA LEU A 58 1.42 5.93 8.29
C LEU A 58 0.96 4.81 9.23
N ASN A 59 0.13 5.12 10.22
CA ASN A 59 -0.06 4.26 11.39
C ASN A 59 -1.03 3.11 11.05
N ASN A 60 -0.69 1.87 11.41
CA ASN A 60 -1.34 0.62 10.94
C ASN A 60 -1.44 0.44 9.41
N THR A 61 -0.89 1.37 8.63
CA THR A 61 -0.92 1.36 7.17
C THR A 61 0.44 0.91 6.63
N ILE A 62 1.51 1.69 6.86
CA ILE A 62 2.90 1.27 6.59
C ILE A 62 3.79 1.21 7.84
N LEU A 63 3.30 1.64 9.00
CA LEU A 63 3.98 1.55 10.30
C LEU A 63 3.18 0.65 11.24
N VAL A 64 3.83 -0.38 11.81
CA VAL A 64 3.24 -1.18 12.89
C VAL A 64 3.58 -0.53 14.24
N SER A 65 3.03 0.66 14.47
CA SER A 65 3.15 1.45 15.69
C SER A 65 2.19 2.66 15.64
N ASP A 66 1.64 3.05 16.78
CA ASP A 66 0.79 4.24 16.93
C ASP A 66 1.40 5.18 17.97
N ALA A 67 2.05 6.25 17.48
CA ALA A 67 2.67 7.27 18.32
C ALA A 67 1.66 8.24 18.99
N VAL A 68 0.42 8.32 18.48
CA VAL A 68 -0.64 9.16 19.07
C VAL A 68 -1.18 8.52 20.35
N THR A 69 -1.27 7.19 20.39
CA THR A 69 -1.77 6.45 21.56
C THR A 69 -0.71 5.63 22.31
N GLY A 70 0.56 5.72 21.89
CA GLY A 70 1.71 5.16 22.59
C GLY A 70 1.91 3.65 22.42
N GLN A 71 1.35 3.04 21.37
CA GLN A 71 1.51 1.61 21.10
C GLN A 71 2.81 1.33 20.32
N GLY A 72 3.64 0.43 20.85
CA GLY A 72 4.70 -0.20 20.09
C GLY A 72 4.17 -1.31 19.18
N THR A 73 5.07 -2.05 18.54
CA THR A 73 4.73 -3.00 17.48
C THR A 73 3.91 -4.19 17.96
N VAL A 74 4.15 -4.67 19.19
CA VAL A 74 3.36 -5.79 19.74
C VAL A 74 1.97 -5.32 20.12
N ALA A 75 1.83 -4.17 20.79
CA ALA A 75 0.53 -3.66 21.20
C ALA A 75 -0.32 -3.14 20.02
N ALA A 76 0.31 -2.56 18.98
CA ALA A 76 -0.40 -2.09 17.78
C ALA A 76 -1.00 -3.25 16.99
N LEU A 77 -0.26 -4.35 16.80
CA LEU A 77 -0.76 -5.51 16.06
C LEU A 77 -1.77 -6.35 16.89
N ASP A 78 -1.55 -6.50 18.20
CA ASP A 78 -2.53 -7.09 19.13
C ASP A 78 -3.84 -6.27 19.17
N TYR A 79 -3.75 -4.94 19.06
CA TYR A 79 -4.90 -4.05 18.92
C TYR A 79 -5.58 -4.15 17.55
N PHE A 80 -4.83 -4.20 16.43
CA PHE A 80 -5.42 -4.38 15.10
C PHE A 80 -6.28 -5.64 15.03
N LEU A 81 -5.86 -6.74 15.66
CA LEU A 81 -6.68 -7.95 15.74
C LEU A 81 -8.04 -7.73 16.44
N THR A 82 -8.23 -6.70 17.27
CA THR A 82 -9.56 -6.37 17.84
C THR A 82 -10.51 -5.75 16.83
N THR A 83 -10.02 -5.07 15.78
CA THR A 83 -10.86 -4.41 14.76
C THR A 83 -11.28 -5.37 13.65
N VAL A 84 -10.47 -6.40 13.36
CA VAL A 84 -10.71 -7.39 12.30
C VAL A 84 -11.21 -8.76 12.80
N THR A 85 -11.48 -8.94 14.10
CA THR A 85 -12.07 -10.18 14.64
C THR A 85 -13.50 -9.97 15.11
N TRP A 86 -14.35 -10.94 14.77
CA TRP A 86 -15.80 -10.75 14.73
C TRP A 86 -16.57 -11.69 15.66
N GLY A 87 -17.61 -11.15 16.28
CA GLY A 87 -18.50 -11.90 17.16
C GLY A 87 -19.84 -11.21 17.32
N LYS A 88 -20.60 -11.67 18.32
CA LYS A 88 -21.91 -11.11 18.69
C LYS A 88 -22.16 -11.32 20.19
N MET A 89 -23.10 -10.58 20.74
CA MET A 89 -23.63 -10.84 22.09
C MET A 89 -24.81 -11.81 22.00
N SER A 90 -24.73 -12.90 22.78
CA SER A 90 -25.80 -13.89 22.88
C SER A 90 -27.01 -13.35 23.66
N LYS A 91 -28.14 -14.06 23.57
CA LYS A 91 -29.37 -13.76 24.35
C LYS A 91 -29.17 -13.77 25.87
N HIS A 92 -28.03 -14.25 26.36
CA HIS A 92 -27.64 -14.27 27.77
C HIS A 92 -26.50 -13.29 28.10
N GLY A 93 -26.20 -12.33 27.22
CA GLY A 93 -25.18 -11.29 27.45
C GLY A 93 -23.75 -11.82 27.42
N LYS A 94 -23.49 -12.95 26.74
CA LYS A 94 -22.13 -13.51 26.58
C LYS A 94 -21.61 -13.28 25.16
N TRP A 95 -20.33 -12.99 25.03
CA TRP A 95 -19.67 -12.90 23.72
C TRP A 95 -19.56 -14.27 23.06
N GLU A 96 -19.98 -14.36 21.81
CA GLU A 96 -19.85 -15.52 20.93
C GLU A 96 -19.00 -15.12 19.72
N TRP A 97 -17.85 -15.78 19.54
CA TRP A 97 -17.01 -15.62 18.35
C TRP A 97 -17.71 -16.20 17.12
N LEU A 98 -17.69 -15.46 16.00
CA LEU A 98 -18.29 -15.87 14.73
C LEU A 98 -17.28 -16.49 13.76
N SER A 99 -15.98 -16.25 13.97
CA SER A 99 -14.89 -16.79 13.15
C SER A 99 -13.61 -16.93 13.96
N ASP A 100 -12.80 -17.93 13.62
CA ASP A 100 -11.40 -18.08 14.08
C ASP A 100 -10.39 -17.42 13.12
N SER A 101 -10.83 -17.01 11.93
CA SER A 101 -10.06 -16.20 10.97
C SER A 101 -10.53 -14.74 11.01
N PRO A 102 -9.64 -13.74 11.01
CA PRO A 102 -10.02 -12.34 10.88
C PRO A 102 -10.44 -11.98 9.44
N SER A 103 -11.10 -10.84 9.30
CA SER A 103 -11.46 -10.23 8.01
C SER A 103 -11.65 -8.72 8.15
N LEU A 104 -11.33 -7.94 7.11
CA LEU A 104 -11.59 -6.48 7.10
C LEU A 104 -13.08 -6.14 7.17
N LEU A 105 -13.93 -7.01 6.60
CA LEU A 105 -15.38 -6.85 6.55
C LEU A 105 -16.07 -7.86 7.49
N PRO A 106 -17.24 -7.54 8.04
CA PRO A 106 -18.01 -8.45 8.88
C PRO A 106 -18.45 -9.70 8.09
N PRO A 107 -18.35 -10.92 8.67
CA PRO A 107 -18.75 -12.15 7.99
C PRO A 107 -20.27 -12.30 7.82
N CYS A 108 -21.08 -11.54 8.56
CA CYS A 108 -22.52 -11.42 8.38
C CYS A 108 -23.05 -10.10 8.97
N LYS A 109 -24.27 -9.71 8.62
CA LYS A 109 -24.88 -8.42 9.01
C LYS A 109 -24.94 -8.16 10.52
N ASP A 110 -25.11 -9.21 11.32
CA ASP A 110 -25.24 -9.12 12.78
C ASP A 110 -23.88 -9.28 13.51
N ALA A 111 -22.78 -9.32 12.77
CA ALA A 111 -21.43 -9.39 13.34
C ALA A 111 -20.91 -8.01 13.72
N VAL A 112 -20.41 -7.88 14.95
CA VAL A 112 -19.68 -6.68 15.42
C VAL A 112 -18.22 -7.04 15.65
N SER A 113 -17.31 -6.09 15.43
CA SER A 113 -15.90 -6.29 15.76
C SER A 113 -15.72 -6.32 17.28
N TYR A 114 -14.68 -7.00 17.77
CA TYR A 114 -14.38 -7.00 19.21
C TYR A 114 -14.14 -5.58 19.73
N TYR A 115 -13.46 -4.75 18.93
CA TYR A 115 -13.24 -3.32 19.20
C TYR A 115 -14.55 -2.53 19.31
N SER A 116 -15.47 -2.70 18.36
CA SER A 116 -16.76 -1.99 18.37
C SER A 116 -17.62 -2.35 19.59
N GLN A 117 -17.49 -3.57 20.12
CA GLN A 117 -18.27 -4.04 21.25
C GLN A 117 -17.66 -3.69 22.63
N PHE A 118 -16.32 -3.64 22.75
CA PHE A 118 -15.63 -3.51 24.05
C PHE A 118 -14.58 -2.39 24.12
N GLY A 119 -14.35 -1.67 23.02
CA GLY A 119 -13.27 -0.68 22.90
C GLY A 119 -11.89 -1.32 22.80
N ARG A 120 -10.84 -0.50 22.97
CA ARG A 120 -9.44 -0.98 23.02
C ARG A 120 -9.17 -1.66 24.36
N ILE A 121 -8.79 -2.94 24.32
CA ILE A 121 -8.29 -3.70 25.48
C ILE A 121 -6.82 -4.09 25.24
N PRO A 122 -5.86 -3.72 26.11
CA PRO A 122 -4.48 -4.19 26.00
C PRO A 122 -4.34 -5.69 26.28
N GLY A 123 -3.49 -6.39 25.50
CA GLY A 123 -3.22 -7.82 25.73
C GLY A 123 -4.38 -8.71 25.29
N PHE A 124 -5.05 -8.35 24.20
CA PHE A 124 -6.19 -9.05 23.63
C PHE A 124 -5.91 -10.55 23.44
N THR A 125 -4.80 -10.88 22.76
CA THR A 125 -4.38 -12.28 22.51
C THR A 125 -3.84 -12.99 23.75
N SER A 126 -3.50 -12.28 24.83
CA SER A 126 -3.12 -12.89 26.11
C SER A 126 -4.35 -13.40 26.90
N ALA A 127 -5.50 -12.73 26.70
CA ALA A 127 -6.73 -12.97 27.44
C ALA A 127 -7.87 -13.49 26.53
N VAL A 128 -8.86 -12.64 26.25
CA VAL A 128 -10.13 -12.97 25.56
C VAL A 128 -9.95 -13.42 24.10
N GLY A 129 -8.95 -12.86 23.42
CA GLY A 129 -8.59 -13.14 22.03
C GLY A 129 -7.59 -14.28 21.85
N ARG A 130 -7.34 -15.12 22.86
CA ARG A 130 -6.29 -16.15 22.86
C ARG A 130 -6.25 -17.07 21.64
N ARG A 131 -7.40 -17.34 21.01
CA ARG A 131 -7.51 -18.08 19.73
C ARG A 131 -6.67 -17.46 18.60
N PHE A 132 -6.55 -16.14 18.58
CA PHE A 132 -5.77 -15.40 17.58
C PHE A 132 -4.29 -15.22 17.95
N ARG A 133 -3.81 -15.79 19.07
CA ARG A 133 -2.43 -15.58 19.53
C ARG A 133 -1.39 -16.11 18.54
N GLY A 134 -1.60 -17.31 17.99
CA GLY A 134 -0.69 -17.87 16.99
C GLY A 134 -0.64 -17.05 15.69
N LEU A 135 -1.70 -16.32 15.36
CA LEU A 135 -1.73 -15.40 14.22
C LEU A 135 -0.88 -14.15 14.50
N LEU A 136 -1.00 -13.57 15.72
CA LEU A 136 -0.15 -12.45 16.15
C LEU A 136 1.33 -12.85 16.12
N ASP A 137 1.68 -13.99 16.74
CA ASP A 137 3.06 -14.45 16.80
C ASP A 137 3.66 -14.68 15.41
N ALA A 138 2.91 -15.30 14.48
CA ALA A 138 3.34 -15.49 13.10
C ALA A 138 3.59 -14.16 12.35
N HIS A 139 2.73 -13.15 12.53
CA HIS A 139 2.89 -11.85 11.88
C HIS A 139 3.99 -11.00 12.53
N LEU A 140 4.23 -11.15 13.83
CA LEU A 140 5.40 -10.57 14.49
C LEU A 140 6.70 -11.21 14.00
N ASP A 141 6.74 -12.53 13.80
CA ASP A 141 7.93 -13.19 13.24
C ASP A 141 8.23 -12.76 11.80
N LEU A 142 7.21 -12.50 10.97
CA LEU A 142 7.36 -11.90 9.64
C LEU A 142 7.84 -10.43 9.66
N LEU A 143 7.52 -9.68 10.73
CA LEU A 143 7.97 -8.30 10.93
C LEU A 143 9.39 -8.16 11.48
N ARG A 144 10.05 -9.25 11.88
CA ARG A 144 11.36 -9.20 12.55
C ARG A 144 12.43 -8.55 11.67
N TRP A 145 13.21 -7.66 12.28
CA TRP A 145 14.46 -7.18 11.68
C TRP A 145 15.43 -8.37 11.51
N PRO A 146 16.21 -8.45 10.41
CA PRO A 146 16.98 -9.66 10.11
C PRO A 146 18.03 -9.98 11.18
N GLU A 147 18.18 -11.25 11.51
CA GLU A 147 19.08 -11.70 12.56
C GLU A 147 20.55 -11.48 12.18
N GLY A 148 21.37 -11.09 13.15
CA GLY A 148 22.76 -10.67 12.93
C GLY A 148 22.93 -9.25 12.36
N VAL A 149 21.89 -8.64 11.78
CA VAL A 149 21.93 -7.25 11.31
C VAL A 149 21.76 -6.29 12.50
N LYS A 150 22.69 -5.33 12.63
CA LYS A 150 22.66 -4.30 13.67
C LYS A 150 21.38 -3.45 13.58
N GLU A 151 20.91 -2.97 14.72
CA GLU A 151 19.81 -1.99 14.77
C GLU A 151 20.11 -0.73 13.93
N HIS A 152 19.10 -0.28 13.19
CA HIS A 152 19.15 0.98 12.45
C HIS A 152 18.06 1.93 12.99
N LYS A 153 18.47 3.04 13.61
CA LYS A 153 17.60 3.92 14.42
C LYS A 153 16.38 4.47 13.68
N GLU A 154 16.45 4.60 12.36
CA GLU A 154 15.34 5.12 11.55
C GLU A 154 14.57 4.04 10.77
N LEU A 155 15.08 2.80 10.66
CA LEU A 155 14.43 1.74 9.88
C LEU A 155 13.93 0.55 10.72
N SER A 156 14.41 0.46 11.97
CA SER A 156 14.02 -0.56 12.94
C SER A 156 13.36 0.05 14.17
N VAL A 157 12.56 -0.75 14.87
CA VAL A 157 11.92 -0.40 16.14
C VAL A 157 12.02 -1.59 17.09
N LYS A 158 12.28 -1.32 18.38
CA LYS A 158 12.29 -2.35 19.41
C LYS A 158 10.90 -2.48 20.01
N GLY A 159 10.31 -3.68 19.95
CA GLY A 159 8.99 -3.96 20.49
C GLY A 159 9.00 -4.19 22.00
N GLU A 160 7.80 -4.30 22.55
CA GLU A 160 7.51 -4.46 23.99
C GLU A 160 8.00 -5.80 24.55
N ASP A 161 8.14 -6.82 23.71
CA ASP A 161 8.75 -8.12 24.05
C ASP A 161 10.29 -8.10 23.99
N GLY A 162 10.89 -6.97 23.62
CA GLY A 162 12.32 -6.76 23.49
C GLY A 162 12.93 -7.21 22.16
N ARG A 163 12.15 -7.74 21.21
CA ARG A 163 12.63 -8.05 19.84
C ARG A 163 12.77 -6.77 19.01
N LEU A 164 13.46 -6.90 17.88
CA LEU A 164 13.67 -5.84 16.91
C LEU A 164 12.87 -6.14 15.64
N TYR A 165 12.15 -5.14 15.14
CA TYR A 165 11.22 -5.22 14.01
C TYR A 165 11.54 -4.18 12.94
N HIS A 166 11.10 -4.42 11.71
CA HIS A 166 11.00 -3.38 10.68
C HIS A 166 10.02 -2.29 11.14
N TRP A 167 10.43 -1.02 11.10
CA TRP A 167 9.55 0.09 11.49
C TRP A 167 8.61 0.52 10.36
N ILE A 168 9.08 0.46 9.11
CA ILE A 168 8.26 0.59 7.89
C ILE A 168 8.12 -0.81 7.28
N LEU A 169 6.90 -1.18 6.86
CA LEU A 169 6.63 -2.49 6.26
C LEU A 169 7.51 -2.78 5.02
N PRO A 170 8.13 -3.97 4.91
CA PRO A 170 8.92 -4.34 3.73
C PRO A 170 8.15 -4.23 2.39
N SER A 171 6.86 -4.55 2.39
CA SER A 171 5.96 -4.42 1.22
C SER A 171 5.83 -2.99 0.69
N PHE A 172 6.01 -1.96 1.51
CA PHE A 172 6.06 -0.57 1.03
C PHE A 172 7.30 -0.31 0.17
N PHE A 173 8.44 -0.88 0.51
CA PHE A 173 9.66 -0.75 -0.31
C PHE A 173 9.59 -1.61 -1.57
N GLN A 174 8.90 -2.76 -1.53
CA GLN A 174 8.63 -3.57 -2.72
C GLN A 174 7.75 -2.80 -3.73
N LEU A 175 6.69 -2.12 -3.28
CA LEU A 175 5.86 -1.23 -4.11
C LEU A 175 6.70 -0.19 -4.87
N LEU A 176 7.72 0.41 -4.24
CA LEU A 176 8.61 1.38 -4.90
C LEU A 176 9.45 0.74 -6.00
N LYS A 177 9.84 -0.53 -5.85
CA LYS A 177 10.56 -1.29 -6.89
C LYS A 177 9.62 -1.63 -8.04
N ASP A 178 8.42 -2.13 -7.74
CA ASP A 178 7.43 -2.55 -8.73
C ASP A 178 6.99 -1.39 -9.62
N LEU A 179 6.62 -0.24 -9.05
CA LEU A 179 6.17 0.95 -9.80
C LEU A 179 7.26 1.52 -10.73
N VAL A 180 8.53 1.43 -10.32
CA VAL A 180 9.67 1.83 -11.17
C VAL A 180 9.92 0.80 -12.28
N GLN A 181 9.83 -0.49 -11.99
CA GLN A 181 9.97 -1.57 -12.98
C GLN A 181 8.84 -1.56 -14.03
N GLU A 182 7.63 -1.15 -13.64
CA GLU A 182 6.50 -0.89 -14.56
C GLU A 182 6.71 0.28 -15.54
N GLY A 183 7.74 1.11 -15.32
CA GLY A 183 7.99 2.32 -16.10
C GLY A 183 6.89 3.38 -15.97
N ARG A 184 6.25 3.48 -14.79
CA ARG A 184 5.10 4.36 -14.56
C ARG A 184 5.52 5.65 -13.84
N GLU A 185 4.96 6.81 -14.20
CA GLU A 185 5.11 8.01 -13.37
C GLU A 185 4.27 7.89 -12.10
N PHE A 186 4.88 8.14 -10.94
CA PHE A 186 4.14 8.21 -9.67
C PHE A 186 4.73 9.23 -8.71
N ALA A 187 3.93 9.59 -7.71
CA ALA A 187 4.36 10.30 -6.52
C ALA A 187 3.75 9.66 -5.26
N ILE A 188 4.51 9.64 -4.16
CA ILE A 188 4.02 9.18 -2.86
C ILE A 188 3.83 10.40 -1.94
N LEU A 189 2.64 10.51 -1.35
CA LEU A 189 2.29 11.51 -0.36
C LEU A 189 1.90 10.83 0.94
N PHE A 190 2.85 10.72 1.87
CA PHE A 190 2.60 10.29 3.23
C PHE A 190 1.59 11.24 3.90
N ARG A 191 0.50 10.69 4.44
CA ARG A 191 -0.57 11.38 5.16
C ARG A 191 -0.50 10.92 6.62
N THR A 192 -0.83 11.78 7.57
CA THR A 192 -0.94 11.39 8.99
C THR A 192 -1.54 12.53 9.81
N PHE A 193 -2.35 12.19 10.82
CA PHE A 193 -2.71 13.13 11.87
C PHE A 193 -1.64 13.27 12.96
N GLY A 194 -0.75 12.29 13.09
CA GLY A 194 0.27 12.20 14.13
C GLY A 194 1.56 12.99 13.85
N THR A 195 2.65 12.56 14.48
CA THR A 195 3.95 13.26 14.45
C THR A 195 5.08 12.46 13.77
N ASP A 196 4.80 11.25 13.28
CA ASP A 196 5.81 10.33 12.71
C ASP A 196 6.43 10.80 11.39
N LEU A 197 5.74 11.66 10.63
CA LEU A 197 6.11 12.06 9.27
C LEU A 197 7.59 12.49 9.09
N PRO A 198 8.21 13.34 9.94
CA PRO A 198 9.61 13.71 9.79
C PRO A 198 10.58 12.54 10.00
N ARG A 199 10.18 11.51 10.75
CA ARG A 199 10.96 10.27 10.93
C ARG A 199 10.79 9.35 9.72
N VAL A 200 9.56 9.20 9.20
CA VAL A 200 9.32 8.43 7.95
C VAL A 200 10.10 9.01 6.78
N LEU A 201 10.10 10.33 6.58
CA LEU A 201 10.89 10.95 5.51
C LEU A 201 12.40 10.65 5.65
N ARG A 202 12.96 10.69 6.87
CA ARG A 202 14.37 10.31 7.09
C ARG A 202 14.63 8.82 6.86
N ALA A 203 13.73 7.95 7.32
CA ALA A 203 13.82 6.51 7.12
C ALA A 203 13.83 6.15 5.62
N VAL A 204 12.85 6.66 4.87
CA VAL A 204 12.69 6.44 3.44
C VAL A 204 13.84 7.05 2.64
N HIS A 205 14.33 8.24 3.02
CA HIS A 205 15.53 8.83 2.42
C HIS A 205 16.78 7.97 2.64
N ARG A 206 17.03 7.47 3.86
CA ARG A 206 18.14 6.55 4.18
C ARG A 206 18.08 5.28 3.33
N ALA A 207 16.88 4.69 3.19
CA ALA A 207 16.68 3.51 2.35
C ALA A 207 16.98 3.80 0.85
N LEU A 208 16.39 4.87 0.31
CA LEU A 208 16.49 5.23 -1.13
C LEU A 208 17.82 5.88 -1.55
N ASN A 209 18.67 6.35 -0.64
CA ASN A 209 19.90 7.09 -0.99
C ASN A 209 21.18 6.44 -0.44
N GLU A 210 21.07 5.60 0.60
CA GLU A 210 22.23 4.97 1.26
C GLU A 210 22.17 3.44 1.24
N GLY A 211 21.12 2.83 0.64
CA GLY A 211 20.91 1.38 0.65
C GLY A 211 20.68 0.80 2.04
N ALA A 212 20.28 1.65 3.01
CA ALA A 212 20.32 1.31 4.44
C ALA A 212 19.29 0.27 4.91
N HIS A 213 18.42 -0.24 4.03
CA HIS A 213 17.43 -1.27 4.37
C HIS A 213 17.96 -2.67 4.01
N PRO A 214 18.11 -3.59 4.97
CA PRO A 214 18.83 -4.85 4.76
C PRO A 214 18.19 -5.80 3.76
N LEU A 215 16.87 -5.71 3.55
CA LEU A 215 16.14 -6.50 2.55
C LEU A 215 16.09 -5.84 1.16
N PHE A 216 16.44 -4.56 1.04
CA PHE A 216 16.38 -3.79 -0.21
C PHE A 216 17.61 -2.87 -0.36
N PRO A 217 18.83 -3.44 -0.45
CA PRO A 217 20.06 -2.66 -0.63
C PRO A 217 20.14 -1.96 -2.00
N ASP A 218 19.33 -2.40 -2.96
CA ASP A 218 19.26 -1.92 -4.35
C ASP A 218 18.30 -0.73 -4.56
N LEU A 219 17.67 -0.22 -3.49
CA LEU A 219 16.82 0.98 -3.54
C LEU A 219 17.49 2.25 -4.13
N PRO A 220 18.80 2.50 -3.98
CA PRO A 220 19.47 3.62 -4.64
C PRO A 220 19.42 3.59 -6.18
N ASP A 221 19.33 2.41 -6.79
CA ASP A 221 19.27 2.28 -8.26
C ASP A 221 17.95 2.80 -8.84
N LEU A 222 16.89 2.89 -8.01
CA LEU A 222 15.59 3.46 -8.37
C LEU A 222 15.64 4.99 -8.57
N LYS A 223 16.65 5.67 -8.01
CA LYS A 223 16.87 7.14 -8.14
C LYS A 223 15.68 8.02 -7.72
N LEU A 224 14.83 7.51 -6.83
CA LEU A 224 13.63 8.21 -6.35
C LEU A 224 14.00 9.33 -5.35
N SER A 225 13.54 10.54 -5.61
CA SER A 225 13.77 11.71 -4.75
C SER A 225 12.83 11.71 -3.54
N VAL A 226 13.32 12.22 -2.40
CA VAL A 226 12.52 12.40 -1.18
C VAL A 226 12.54 13.87 -0.76
N ASN A 227 11.39 14.52 -0.79
CA ASN A 227 11.20 15.87 -0.25
C ASN A 227 11.16 15.80 1.28
N MET A 228 12.30 16.14 1.88
CA MET A 228 12.52 16.10 3.33
C MET A 228 11.73 17.13 4.13
N THR A 229 11.04 18.09 3.49
CA THR A 229 10.28 19.15 4.16
C THR A 229 8.83 18.70 4.42
N PRO A 230 8.42 18.47 5.68
CA PRO A 230 7.06 18.07 5.99
C PRO A 230 6.08 19.19 5.66
N GLY A 231 5.08 18.91 4.82
CA GLY A 231 3.97 19.82 4.59
C GLY A 231 2.92 19.74 5.70
N LYS A 232 1.98 20.69 5.70
CA LYS A 232 0.81 20.72 6.59
C LYS A 232 -0.45 21.04 5.80
N ILE A 233 -1.51 20.26 6.01
CA ILE A 233 -2.87 20.56 5.55
C ILE A 233 -3.69 20.98 6.78
N ARG A 234 -4.37 22.13 6.69
CA ARG A 234 -5.15 22.73 7.79
C ARG A 234 -6.53 23.16 7.29
N CYS A 235 -7.52 22.35 7.66
CA CYS A 235 -8.94 22.57 7.39
C CYS A 235 -9.53 23.64 8.32
N SER A 236 -10.54 24.37 7.85
CA SER A 236 -11.27 25.39 8.63
C SER A 236 -12.66 25.65 8.04
N LYS A 237 -13.52 26.37 8.78
CA LYS A 237 -14.81 26.89 8.25
C LYS A 237 -14.65 27.89 7.08
N ARG A 238 -13.43 28.28 6.70
CA ARG A 238 -13.10 29.16 5.57
C ARG A 238 -12.33 28.43 4.46
N GLY A 239 -12.54 27.12 4.33
CA GLY A 239 -11.82 26.26 3.40
C GLY A 239 -10.53 25.66 3.99
N ILE A 240 -9.81 24.94 3.13
CA ILE A 240 -8.60 24.18 3.48
C ILE A 240 -7.37 24.94 3.00
N VAL A 241 -6.29 24.92 3.79
CA VAL A 241 -4.98 25.46 3.42
C VAL A 241 -3.93 24.35 3.45
N LEU A 242 -3.22 24.17 2.33
CA LEU A 242 -2.00 23.38 2.24
C LEU A 242 -0.79 24.31 2.33
N SER A 243 0.28 23.87 2.99
CA SER A 243 1.54 24.60 3.09
C SER A 243 2.76 23.68 3.14
N ARG A 244 3.87 24.05 2.51
CA ARG A 244 5.17 23.36 2.57
C ARG A 244 6.28 24.34 2.20
N ALA A 245 7.27 24.57 3.07
CA ALA A 245 8.25 25.64 2.91
C ALA A 245 7.55 26.99 2.59
N GLU A 246 7.78 27.55 1.41
CA GLU A 246 7.15 28.78 0.92
C GLU A 246 5.83 28.52 0.17
N ASP A 247 5.57 27.28 -0.27
CA ASP A 247 4.32 26.91 -0.94
C ASP A 247 3.13 27.13 -0.01
N ARG A 248 2.09 27.78 -0.54
CA ARG A 248 0.81 27.93 0.15
C ARG A 248 -0.36 27.97 -0.82
N VAL A 249 -1.25 26.98 -0.73
CA VAL A 249 -2.42 26.82 -1.61
C VAL A 249 -3.68 26.68 -0.76
N THR A 250 -4.83 27.17 -1.25
CA THR A 250 -6.02 27.45 -0.42
C THR A 250 -7.31 27.31 -1.21
N THR A 251 -8.34 26.63 -0.67
CA THR A 251 -9.61 26.41 -1.40
C THR A 251 -10.56 27.61 -1.45
N ARG A 252 -10.16 28.77 -0.91
CA ARG A 252 -10.95 30.03 -0.93
C ARG A 252 -11.34 30.52 -2.32
N GLU A 253 -10.57 30.15 -3.35
CA GLU A 253 -10.77 30.57 -4.74
C GLU A 253 -11.26 29.40 -5.62
N GLY A 254 -11.59 28.26 -5.01
CA GLY A 254 -11.94 27.01 -5.67
C GLY A 254 -11.12 25.83 -5.15
N GLU A 255 -11.67 24.62 -5.23
CA GLU A 255 -11.00 23.40 -4.76
C GLU A 255 -9.88 22.95 -5.73
N ARG A 256 -9.97 23.38 -7.01
CA ARG A 256 -9.07 23.04 -8.13
C ARG A 256 -7.58 23.24 -7.87
N GLY A 257 -7.22 24.33 -7.18
CA GLY A 257 -5.82 24.66 -6.92
C GLY A 257 -5.11 23.62 -6.04
N LEU A 258 -5.82 23.02 -5.06
CA LEU A 258 -5.25 21.94 -4.24
C LEU A 258 -5.09 20.64 -5.02
N TYR A 259 -6.05 20.30 -5.89
CA TYR A 259 -5.91 19.16 -6.79
C TYR A 259 -4.67 19.33 -7.69
N GLN A 260 -4.56 20.46 -8.40
CA GLN A 260 -3.43 20.75 -9.30
C GLN A 260 -2.07 20.69 -8.59
N TYR A 261 -1.96 21.30 -7.39
CA TYR A 261 -0.73 21.24 -6.60
C TYR A 261 -0.36 19.79 -6.21
N LEU A 262 -1.33 18.96 -5.81
CA LEU A 262 -1.09 17.57 -5.42
C LEU A 262 -0.73 16.70 -6.64
N SER A 263 -1.39 16.90 -7.79
CA SER A 263 -1.09 16.25 -9.06
C SER A 263 0.30 16.59 -9.61
N SER A 264 0.81 17.81 -9.37
CA SER A 264 2.14 18.23 -9.81
C SER A 264 3.30 17.68 -8.97
N VAL A 265 3.05 17.08 -7.80
CA VAL A 265 4.12 16.50 -6.97
C VAL A 265 4.87 15.40 -7.71
N GLN A 266 6.18 15.31 -7.46
CA GLN A 266 7.06 14.26 -7.97
C GLN A 266 7.83 13.62 -6.81
N GLY A 267 8.21 12.35 -6.98
CA GLY A 267 8.95 11.60 -5.96
C GLY A 267 8.13 11.33 -4.70
N LEU A 268 8.80 11.26 -3.54
CA LEU A 268 8.17 10.97 -2.25
C LEU A 268 8.19 12.21 -1.36
N GLY A 269 7.11 12.44 -0.62
CA GLY A 269 6.99 13.50 0.38
C GLY A 269 5.80 13.26 1.29
N GLY A 270 5.38 14.26 2.06
CA GLY A 270 4.16 14.11 2.86
C GLY A 270 3.59 15.38 3.47
N PHE A 271 2.43 15.21 4.09
CA PHE A 271 1.61 16.24 4.71
C PHE A 271 1.03 15.75 6.03
N GLN A 272 1.26 16.50 7.11
CA GLN A 272 0.53 16.31 8.35
C GLN A 272 -0.86 16.95 8.23
N ASP A 273 -1.92 16.17 8.46
CA ASP A 273 -3.31 16.60 8.47
C ASP A 273 -3.69 17.36 9.75
N HIS A 274 -4.96 17.75 9.88
CA HIS A 274 -5.44 18.63 10.94
C HIS A 274 -6.20 17.84 12.02
N PHE A 275 -5.47 17.18 12.94
CA PHE A 275 -6.07 16.36 14.00
C PHE A 275 -7.10 17.13 14.83
N ASP A 276 -6.79 18.36 15.23
CA ASP A 276 -7.68 19.21 16.02
C ASP A 276 -9.01 19.53 15.30
N TRP A 277 -8.98 19.58 13.96
CA TRP A 277 -10.19 19.71 13.13
C TRP A 277 -10.98 18.40 13.07
N TRP A 278 -10.31 17.27 12.93
CA TRP A 278 -10.97 15.95 12.94
C TRP A 278 -11.68 15.68 14.28
N ALA A 279 -10.97 15.91 15.39
CA ALA A 279 -11.52 15.79 16.74
C ALA A 279 -12.68 16.77 17.01
N SER A 280 -12.58 18.04 16.56
CA SER A 280 -13.66 19.03 16.72
C SER A 280 -14.87 18.81 15.79
N ASN A 281 -14.76 17.96 14.78
CA ASN A 281 -15.87 17.43 13.99
C ASN A 281 -16.19 15.97 14.39
N THR A 282 -16.03 15.66 15.68
CA THR A 282 -16.39 14.39 16.34
C THR A 282 -15.85 13.13 15.64
N PHE A 283 -14.64 13.21 15.08
CA PHE A 283 -13.98 12.15 14.32
C PHE A 283 -14.72 11.67 13.05
N SER A 284 -15.75 12.39 12.62
CA SER A 284 -16.53 12.06 11.42
C SER A 284 -15.78 12.38 10.11
N ILE A 285 -16.29 11.84 8.99
CA ILE A 285 -15.88 12.14 7.61
C ILE A 285 -15.71 13.65 7.34
N GLN A 286 -16.56 14.51 7.92
CA GLN A 286 -16.49 15.97 7.73
C GLN A 286 -15.19 16.59 8.29
N GLY A 287 -14.62 15.97 9.32
CA GLY A 287 -13.32 16.30 9.89
C GLY A 287 -12.13 15.62 9.22
N GLY A 288 -12.38 14.64 8.35
CA GLY A 288 -11.39 13.69 7.83
C GLY A 288 -10.29 14.28 6.94
N LYS A 289 -9.35 13.41 6.54
CA LYS A 289 -8.23 13.74 5.66
C LYS A 289 -8.79 14.08 4.26
N PRO A 290 -8.64 15.32 3.75
CA PRO A 290 -9.23 15.67 2.47
C PRO A 290 -8.48 15.00 1.31
N LEU A 291 -9.27 14.55 0.33
CA LEU A 291 -8.83 14.00 -0.95
C LEU A 291 -9.64 14.64 -2.07
N TRP A 292 -8.99 14.96 -3.19
CA TRP A 292 -9.64 15.46 -4.40
C TRP A 292 -9.50 14.43 -5.52
N VAL A 293 -10.61 14.14 -6.19
CA VAL A 293 -10.69 13.22 -7.33
C VAL A 293 -11.32 13.97 -8.49
N ASP A 294 -10.62 14.02 -9.62
CA ASP A 294 -11.19 14.51 -10.88
C ASP A 294 -11.43 13.33 -11.83
N PRO A 295 -12.70 12.93 -12.11
CA PRO A 295 -12.99 11.88 -13.08
C PRO A 295 -12.69 12.31 -14.52
N PHE A 296 -12.59 13.61 -14.79
CA PHE A 296 -12.30 14.16 -16.12
C PHE A 296 -10.79 14.18 -16.43
N ASP A 297 -9.92 14.03 -15.43
CA ASP A 297 -8.47 14.00 -15.63
C ASP A 297 -8.00 12.68 -16.27
N GLN A 298 -7.44 12.80 -17.48
CA GLN A 298 -6.94 11.67 -18.26
C GLN A 298 -5.43 11.46 -18.11
N GLN A 299 -4.75 12.23 -17.25
CA GLN A 299 -3.32 12.17 -17.00
C GLN A 299 -2.99 11.69 -15.58
N VAL A 300 -3.82 11.97 -14.57
CA VAL A 300 -3.50 11.71 -13.15
C VAL A 300 -4.64 11.04 -12.39
N GLN A 301 -4.38 9.87 -11.81
CA GLN A 301 -5.26 9.20 -10.84
C GLN A 301 -4.70 9.36 -9.42
N HIS A 302 -5.54 9.70 -8.46
CA HIS A 302 -5.21 9.74 -7.04
C HIS A 302 -5.77 8.48 -6.36
N ILE A 303 -4.99 7.83 -5.50
CA ILE A 303 -5.43 6.67 -4.70
C ILE A 303 -5.02 6.91 -3.24
N PHE A 304 -5.91 6.66 -2.29
CA PHE A 304 -5.66 6.80 -0.85
C PHE A 304 -5.72 5.42 -0.17
N ILE A 305 -4.65 5.07 0.53
CA ILE A 305 -4.51 3.81 1.29
C ILE A 305 -4.43 4.16 2.78
N ASP A 306 -5.34 3.59 3.58
CA ASP A 306 -5.53 3.93 5.01
C ASP A 306 -6.21 2.78 5.75
N ASP A 307 -5.80 2.44 6.98
CA ASP A 307 -6.45 1.39 7.79
C ASP A 307 -7.86 1.79 8.28
N ASN A 308 -8.20 3.08 8.26
CA ASN A 308 -9.47 3.64 8.72
C ASN A 308 -10.40 4.15 7.60
N ILE A 309 -10.18 3.72 6.35
CA ILE A 309 -11.23 3.74 5.32
C ILE A 309 -12.27 2.64 5.62
N ARG A 310 -13.55 2.93 5.40
CA ARG A 310 -14.69 2.01 5.62
C ARG A 310 -15.63 2.04 4.42
N GLN A 311 -16.46 1.02 4.23
CA GLN A 311 -17.48 1.01 3.15
C GLN A 311 -18.74 1.83 3.50
N ASN A 312 -18.92 2.24 4.76
CA ASN A 312 -19.92 3.21 5.21
C ASN A 312 -19.27 4.57 5.51
N ASP A 313 -20.04 5.65 5.40
CA ASP A 313 -19.56 7.03 5.60
C ASP A 313 -19.58 7.49 7.07
N GLU A 314 -20.01 6.63 7.99
CA GLU A 314 -20.17 6.92 9.41
C GLU A 314 -18.81 7.02 10.12
N ASP A 315 -17.95 6.00 9.93
CA ASP A 315 -16.66 5.82 10.62
C ASP A 315 -15.43 5.91 9.68
N THR A 316 -15.58 6.54 8.50
CA THR A 316 -14.51 6.65 7.49
C THR A 316 -13.63 7.89 7.72
N ILE A 317 -12.31 7.73 7.61
CA ILE A 317 -11.32 8.78 7.95
C ILE A 317 -10.96 9.74 6.80
N VAL A 318 -11.28 9.39 5.55
CA VAL A 318 -10.98 10.20 4.36
C VAL A 318 -12.23 10.98 3.97
N HIS A 319 -12.06 12.26 3.61
CA HIS A 319 -13.11 13.14 3.11
C HIS A 319 -12.93 13.30 1.59
N PRO A 320 -13.54 12.42 0.76
CA PRO A 320 -13.42 12.50 -0.69
C PRO A 320 -14.26 13.64 -1.28
N LYS A 321 -13.65 14.40 -2.17
CA LYS A 321 -14.28 15.45 -2.97
C LYS A 321 -14.14 15.12 -4.46
N VAL A 322 -15.26 15.01 -5.16
CA VAL A 322 -15.31 14.72 -6.61
C VAL A 322 -15.70 15.98 -7.35
N PHE A 323 -14.91 16.38 -8.36
CA PHE A 323 -15.21 17.54 -9.20
C PHE A 323 -16.49 17.31 -10.03
N LEU A 324 -17.27 18.38 -10.20
CA LEU A 324 -18.54 18.33 -10.93
C LEU A 324 -18.38 18.48 -12.45
N ASP A 325 -17.45 19.33 -12.88
CA ASP A 325 -17.26 19.71 -14.29
C ASP A 325 -15.78 19.62 -14.72
N PRO A 326 -15.48 19.33 -16.00
CA PRO A 326 -14.12 19.36 -16.55
C PRO A 326 -13.44 20.71 -16.32
N GLY A 327 -12.33 20.71 -15.56
CA GLY A 327 -11.61 21.94 -15.18
C GLY A 327 -12.34 22.84 -14.18
N GLY A 328 -13.54 22.46 -13.72
CA GLY A 328 -14.35 23.22 -12.77
C GLY A 328 -13.71 23.39 -11.39
N ASN A 329 -14.21 24.36 -10.62
CA ASN A 329 -13.72 24.70 -9.28
C ASN A 329 -14.52 24.05 -8.15
N GLU A 330 -15.71 23.52 -8.45
CA GLU A 330 -16.67 22.97 -7.48
C GLU A 330 -16.59 21.45 -7.37
N THR A 331 -16.87 20.95 -6.17
CA THR A 331 -16.84 19.53 -5.84
C THR A 331 -18.04 19.14 -4.99
N ARG A 332 -18.63 17.96 -5.24
CA ARG A 332 -19.47 17.28 -4.25
C ARG A 332 -18.63 16.43 -3.31
N ILE A 333 -19.17 16.12 -2.14
CA ILE A 333 -18.69 15.00 -1.33
C ILE A 333 -19.19 13.71 -2.00
N ALA A 334 -18.36 12.68 -2.07
CA ALA A 334 -18.74 11.35 -2.56
C ALA A 334 -18.96 10.38 -1.38
N CYS A 335 -19.79 9.35 -1.58
CA CYS A 335 -19.84 8.24 -0.64
C CYS A 335 -18.56 7.40 -0.77
N THR A 336 -18.06 6.86 0.33
CA THR A 336 -16.81 6.07 0.33
C THR A 336 -16.97 4.81 -0.52
N SER A 337 -18.16 4.21 -0.53
CA SER A 337 -18.54 3.08 -1.39
C SER A 337 -18.55 3.38 -2.90
N GLU A 338 -18.68 4.66 -3.30
CA GLU A 338 -18.57 5.10 -4.70
C GLU A 338 -17.13 5.02 -5.22
N LEU A 339 -16.17 5.11 -4.31
CA LEU A 339 -14.74 5.24 -4.61
C LEU A 339 -13.89 4.08 -4.07
N TYR A 340 -14.51 3.14 -3.35
CA TYR A 340 -13.85 1.99 -2.76
C TYR A 340 -13.27 1.08 -3.86
N ASP A 341 -12.01 0.68 -3.71
CA ASP A 341 -11.22 -0.05 -4.70
C ASP A 341 -11.11 0.67 -6.08
N ILE A 342 -11.38 1.98 -6.14
CA ILE A 342 -11.25 2.85 -7.33
C ILE A 342 -10.25 4.00 -7.05
N THR A 343 -10.46 4.74 -5.95
CA THR A 343 -9.50 5.72 -5.40
C THR A 343 -9.32 5.59 -3.88
N LEU A 344 -10.08 4.74 -3.18
CA LEU A 344 -10.01 4.55 -1.73
C LEU A 344 -9.78 3.08 -1.38
N VAL A 345 -8.77 2.80 -0.55
CA VAL A 345 -8.32 1.44 -0.19
C VAL A 345 -8.23 1.31 1.32
N GLN A 346 -9.07 0.49 1.93
CA GLN A 346 -8.87 0.03 3.31
C GLN A 346 -7.63 -0.87 3.37
N ASN A 347 -6.69 -0.55 4.26
CA ASN A 347 -5.47 -1.35 4.44
C ASN A 347 -5.76 -2.67 5.19
N ASP A 348 -5.31 -3.78 4.63
CA ASP A 348 -5.23 -5.08 5.31
C ASP A 348 -3.83 -5.23 5.89
N LEU A 349 -3.65 -4.87 7.17
CA LEU A 349 -2.34 -4.91 7.80
C LEU A 349 -1.73 -6.32 7.85
N LEU A 350 -2.56 -7.37 7.97
CA LEU A 350 -2.06 -8.76 8.00
C LEU A 350 -1.52 -9.16 6.62
N ARG A 351 -2.21 -8.81 5.54
CA ARG A 351 -1.69 -9.01 4.19
C ARG A 351 -0.51 -8.08 3.87
N ALA A 352 -0.54 -6.82 4.30
CA ALA A 352 0.59 -5.89 4.11
C ALA A 352 1.87 -6.37 4.82
N ILE A 353 1.76 -7.17 5.90
CA ILE A 353 2.89 -7.85 6.55
C ILE A 353 3.32 -9.12 5.81
N SER A 354 2.37 -9.94 5.35
CA SER A 354 2.64 -11.31 4.86
C SER A 354 2.84 -11.46 3.35
N ASP A 355 2.39 -10.50 2.56
CA ASP A 355 2.46 -10.47 1.10
C ASP A 355 3.28 -9.25 0.65
N PRO A 356 4.55 -9.44 0.21
CA PRO A 356 5.41 -8.34 -0.24
C PRO A 356 4.79 -7.49 -1.34
N ASN A 357 3.93 -8.10 -2.18
CA ASN A 357 3.34 -7.46 -3.35
C ASN A 357 1.95 -6.86 -3.04
N TYR A 358 1.52 -6.87 -1.77
CA TYR A 358 0.18 -6.45 -1.35
C TYR A 358 -0.21 -5.07 -1.90
N PHE A 359 0.59 -4.04 -1.63
CA PHE A 359 0.25 -2.68 -2.07
C PHE A 359 0.19 -2.56 -3.59
N THR A 360 1.10 -3.23 -4.30
CA THR A 360 1.13 -3.27 -5.77
C THR A 360 -0.17 -3.86 -6.34
N GLN A 361 -0.64 -4.98 -5.78
CA GLN A 361 -1.94 -5.56 -6.14
C GLN A 361 -3.11 -4.58 -5.89
N ARG A 362 -3.12 -3.86 -4.75
CA ARG A 362 -4.18 -2.89 -4.44
C ARG A 362 -4.16 -1.71 -5.42
N VAL A 363 -2.98 -1.23 -5.82
CA VAL A 363 -2.84 -0.19 -6.84
C VAL A 363 -3.31 -0.68 -8.20
N HIS A 364 -3.00 -1.91 -8.61
CA HIS A 364 -3.50 -2.51 -9.86
C HIS A 364 -5.03 -2.62 -9.88
N ILE A 365 -5.64 -3.09 -8.79
CA ILE A 365 -7.11 -3.16 -8.66
C ILE A 365 -7.73 -1.77 -8.83
N CYS A 366 -7.16 -0.72 -8.22
CA CYS A 366 -7.64 0.65 -8.39
C CYS A 366 -7.47 1.19 -9.82
N LEU A 367 -6.40 0.83 -10.54
CA LEU A 367 -6.23 1.20 -11.95
C LEU A 367 -7.29 0.53 -12.84
N GLU A 368 -7.48 -0.79 -12.70
CA GLU A 368 -8.45 -1.56 -13.48
C GLU A 368 -9.88 -1.11 -13.25
N ASN A 369 -10.25 -0.85 -11.98
CA ASN A 369 -11.59 -0.42 -11.63
C ASN A 369 -11.86 1.04 -12.04
N TYR A 370 -10.88 1.93 -11.96
CA TYR A 370 -11.01 3.33 -12.40
C TYR A 370 -11.22 3.42 -13.91
N GLU A 371 -10.43 2.68 -14.69
CA GLU A 371 -10.60 2.60 -16.15
C GLU A 371 -11.97 2.02 -16.53
N ARG A 372 -12.40 0.93 -15.89
CA ARG A 372 -13.74 0.35 -16.10
C ARG A 372 -14.87 1.33 -15.73
N ASN A 373 -14.70 2.11 -14.67
CA ASN A 373 -15.68 3.10 -14.23
C ASN A 373 -15.78 4.28 -15.22
N LEU A 374 -14.67 4.75 -15.79
CA LEU A 374 -14.70 5.77 -16.85
C LEU A 374 -15.41 5.26 -18.11
N GLN A 375 -15.14 4.02 -18.52
CA GLN A 375 -15.81 3.40 -19.67
C GLN A 375 -17.33 3.23 -19.45
N GLN A 376 -17.77 2.94 -18.22
CA GLN A 376 -19.18 2.84 -17.87
C GLN A 376 -19.86 4.21 -17.72
N GLY A 377 -19.14 5.25 -17.32
CA GLY A 377 -19.64 6.63 -17.23
C GLY A 377 -19.70 7.39 -18.56
N ALA A 378 -19.23 6.79 -19.65
CA ALA A 378 -19.17 7.39 -20.99
C ALA A 378 -20.17 6.78 -22.00
N GLY A 379 -21.08 5.91 -21.55
CA GLY A 379 -22.08 5.19 -22.37
C GLY A 379 -23.52 5.66 -22.19
#